data_AF-X1TNR9-F1
#
_entry.id   AF-X1TNR9-F1
#
_cell.length_a   1.000
_cell.length_b   1.000
_cell.length_c   1.000
_cell.angle_alpha   90.00
_cell.angle_beta   90.00
_cell.angle_gamma   90.00
#
_symmetry.space_group_name_H-M   'P 1'
#
loop_
_entity.id
_entity.type
_entity.pdbx_description
1 polymer ?
#
loop_
_entity_poly.entity_id
_entity_poly.type
_entity_poly.pdbx_seq_one_letter_code
_entity_poly.pdbx_strand_id
1 'polypeptide(L)'
;MLAKDRLYYNLFSAADKTAFRTSFGVWVQNLTIADKLKLGIPLTSEERAIDKEFGISSTVEKGLLPLPLEQQIEREYRSQLISEETHGRTMNVTATSQLVETIYPRAGQFLVLTKLAATEGTPANNIRISISRDTDANYISDLKPYAVGLERELSCFIPALTELSLNIIAAGAVAPVYIR
;
A
#
# COMPACT_ATOMS: atom_id res chain seq x y z
N MET A 1 10.99 -11.49 -16.73
CA MET A 1 10.14 -12.68 -16.61
C MET A 1 9.13 -12.41 -15.50
N LEU A 2 7.87 -12.07 -15.84
CA LEU A 2 6.81 -11.88 -14.84
C LEU A 2 6.21 -13.24 -14.48
N ALA A 3 6.01 -13.51 -13.20
CA ALA A 3 5.25 -14.68 -12.75
C ALA A 3 3.78 -14.46 -13.14
N LYS A 4 3.27 -15.27 -14.07
CA LYS A 4 1.90 -15.13 -14.62
C LYS A 4 0.84 -15.84 -13.78
N ASP A 5 1.18 -17.01 -13.22
CA ASP A 5 0.21 -17.85 -12.48
C ASP A 5 0.57 -18.11 -11.02
N ARG A 6 1.85 -18.33 -10.70
CA ARG A 6 2.28 -18.70 -9.34
C ARG A 6 3.66 -18.13 -9.00
N LEU A 7 3.77 -17.57 -7.81
CA LEU A 7 5.03 -17.15 -7.21
C LEU A 7 5.33 -18.07 -6.02
N TYR A 8 6.42 -18.84 -6.12
CA TYR A 8 6.89 -19.70 -5.04
C TYR A 8 8.01 -19.00 -4.30
N TYR A 9 7.78 -18.66 -3.03
CA TYR A 9 8.80 -18.15 -2.13
C TYR A 9 9.25 -19.28 -1.19
N ASN A 10 10.36 -19.93 -1.54
CA ASN A 10 10.91 -21.05 -0.79
C ASN A 10 12.18 -20.61 -0.05
N LEU A 11 12.23 -20.86 1.25
CA LEU A 11 13.40 -20.61 2.10
C LEU A 11 14.11 -21.93 2.41
N PHE A 12 15.41 -21.97 2.15
CA PHE A 12 16.26 -23.12 2.46
C PHE A 12 17.25 -22.72 3.57
N SER A 13 17.35 -23.55 4.62
CA SER A 13 18.35 -23.42 5.68
C SER A 13 19.14 -24.72 5.79
N ALA A 14 20.46 -24.63 5.88
CA ALA A 14 21.36 -25.77 6.02
C ALA A 14 21.57 -26.23 7.49
N ALA A 15 21.11 -25.43 8.46
CA ALA A 15 21.17 -25.73 9.88
C ALA A 15 19.87 -25.26 10.57
N ASP A 16 19.57 -25.78 11.76
CA ASP A 16 18.45 -25.32 12.56
C ASP A 16 18.65 -23.86 12.93
N LYS A 17 17.80 -23.00 12.35
CA LYS A 17 17.76 -21.58 12.66
C LYS A 17 16.39 -21.25 13.21
N THR A 18 16.33 -20.90 14.48
CA THR A 18 15.11 -20.41 15.12
C THR A 18 14.94 -18.91 14.81
N ALA A 19 13.71 -18.49 14.53
CA ALA A 19 13.32 -17.10 14.25
C ALA A 19 13.97 -16.43 13.02
N PHE A 20 13.73 -16.98 11.81
CA PHE A 20 14.10 -16.29 10.56
C PHE A 20 12.99 -15.34 10.11
N ARG A 21 13.35 -14.07 9.87
CA ARG A 21 12.42 -13.04 9.43
C ARG A 21 12.69 -12.67 7.98
N THR A 22 11.65 -12.80 7.15
CA THR A 22 11.71 -12.45 5.73
C THR A 22 10.46 -11.70 5.34
N SER A 23 10.65 -10.52 4.76
CA SER A 23 9.61 -9.77 4.09
C SER A 23 9.83 -9.89 2.57
N PHE A 24 8.75 -10.13 1.83
CA PHE A 24 8.75 -10.06 0.37
C PHE A 24 7.58 -9.18 -0.08
N GLY A 25 7.88 -8.20 -0.93
CA GLY A 25 6.85 -7.37 -1.56
C GLY A 25 6.40 -8.02 -2.86
N VAL A 26 5.09 -8.25 -3.01
CA VAL A 26 4.51 -8.69 -4.27
C VAL A 26 3.73 -7.54 -4.86
N TRP A 27 4.09 -7.14 -6.07
CA TRP A 27 3.29 -6.22 -6.87
C TRP A 27 2.37 -7.03 -7.79
N VAL A 28 1.07 -6.89 -7.58
CA VAL A 28 0.03 -7.49 -8.43
C VAL A 28 -0.72 -6.35 -9.09
N GLN A 29 -0.67 -6.29 -10.41
CA GLN A 29 -1.40 -5.31 -11.21
C GLN A 29 -2.42 -6.05 -12.08
N ASN A 30 -3.65 -5.56 -12.13
CA ASN A 30 -4.62 -6.00 -13.12
C ASN A 30 -4.13 -5.55 -14.51
N LEU A 31 -3.81 -6.52 -15.36
CA LEU A 31 -3.27 -6.27 -16.69
C LEU A 31 -4.33 -5.62 -17.58
N THR A 32 -4.04 -4.41 -18.05
CA THR A 32 -4.88 -3.74 -19.05
C THR A 32 -4.71 -4.39 -20.43
N ILE A 33 -5.59 -4.08 -21.40
CA ILE A 33 -5.49 -4.56 -22.79
C ILE A 33 -4.12 -4.21 -23.40
N ALA A 34 -3.60 -3.01 -23.10
CA ALA A 34 -2.28 -2.57 -23.52
C ALA A 34 -1.13 -3.41 -22.91
N ASP A 35 -1.26 -3.78 -21.63
CA ASP A 35 -0.28 -4.64 -20.95
C ASP A 35 -0.31 -6.07 -21.48
N LYS A 36 -1.51 -6.61 -21.79
CA LYS A 36 -1.68 -7.93 -22.40
C LYS A 36 -1.05 -8.00 -23.79
N LEU A 37 -1.24 -6.96 -24.60
CA LEU A 37 -0.61 -6.83 -25.93
C LEU A 37 0.92 -6.77 -25.83
N LYS A 38 1.47 -6.00 -24.89
CA LYS A 38 2.92 -5.91 -24.65
C LYS A 38 3.55 -7.20 -24.12
N LEU A 39 2.81 -7.97 -23.33
CA LEU A 39 3.27 -9.23 -22.71
C LEU A 39 2.98 -10.48 -23.56
N GLY A 40 2.44 -10.30 -24.77
CA GLY A 40 2.09 -11.38 -25.71
C GLY A 40 1.00 -12.32 -25.19
N ILE A 41 0.10 -11.83 -24.33
CA ILE A 41 -1.02 -12.62 -23.80
C ILE A 41 -2.19 -12.51 -24.79
N PRO A 42 -2.84 -13.62 -25.19
CA PRO A 42 -3.95 -13.58 -26.13
C PRO A 42 -5.14 -12.81 -25.55
N LEU A 43 -5.61 -11.79 -26.28
CA LEU A 43 -6.81 -11.02 -25.95
C LEU A 43 -8.08 -11.85 -26.17
N THR A 44 -9.09 -11.64 -25.31
CA THR A 44 -10.44 -12.20 -25.53
C THR A 44 -11.15 -11.51 -26.71
N SER A 45 -12.24 -12.09 -27.21
CA SER A 45 -12.99 -11.54 -28.36
C SER A 45 -13.55 -10.14 -28.11
N GLU A 46 -13.94 -9.83 -26.88
CA GLU A 46 -14.42 -8.51 -26.45
C GLU A 46 -13.27 -7.50 -26.38
N GLU A 47 -12.11 -7.91 -25.88
CA GLU A 47 -10.92 -7.05 -25.79
C GLU A 47 -10.34 -6.69 -27.17
N ARG A 48 -10.48 -7.56 -28.17
CA ARG A 48 -10.13 -7.25 -29.56
C ARG A 48 -11.07 -6.22 -30.21
N ALA A 49 -12.35 -6.20 -29.83
CA ALA A 49 -13.28 -5.20 -30.33
C ALA A 49 -12.88 -3.80 -29.82
N ILE A 50 -12.54 -3.70 -28.53
CA ILE A 50 -12.05 -2.47 -27.89
C ILE A 50 -10.69 -2.04 -28.48
N ASP A 51 -9.77 -2.97 -28.74
CA ASP A 51 -8.49 -2.65 -29.39
C ASP A 51 -8.68 -2.04 -30.79
N LYS A 52 -9.64 -2.57 -31.57
CA LYS A 52 -9.95 -2.06 -32.91
C LYS A 52 -10.67 -0.70 -32.88
N GLU A 53 -11.50 -0.46 -31.87
CA GLU A 53 -12.24 0.79 -31.70
C GLU A 53 -11.36 1.94 -31.22
N PHE A 54 -10.43 1.67 -30.28
CA PHE A 54 -9.56 2.69 -29.68
C PHE A 54 -8.13 2.72 -30.27
N GLY A 55 -7.80 1.82 -31.21
CA GLY A 55 -6.50 1.80 -31.88
C GLY A 55 -5.31 1.56 -30.94
N ILE A 56 -5.53 0.82 -29.85
CA ILE A 56 -4.58 0.67 -28.73
C ILE A 56 -3.29 -0.02 -29.19
N SER A 57 -3.41 -1.02 -30.07
CA SER A 57 -2.29 -1.71 -30.74
C SER A 57 -1.28 -0.75 -31.39
N SER A 58 -1.76 0.28 -32.10
CA SER A 58 -0.90 1.28 -32.75
C SER A 58 -0.18 2.20 -31.76
N THR A 59 -0.74 2.39 -30.58
CA THR A 59 -0.19 3.23 -29.51
C THR A 59 0.84 2.46 -28.68
N VAL A 60 0.61 1.15 -28.48
CA VAL A 60 1.56 0.23 -27.85
C VAL A 60 2.80 0.01 -28.71
N GLU A 61 2.66 -0.16 -30.04
CA GLU A 61 3.80 -0.25 -30.97
C GLU A 61 4.67 1.01 -30.95
N LYS A 62 4.06 2.18 -30.75
CA LYS A 62 4.77 3.47 -30.63
C LYS A 62 5.43 3.69 -29.26
N GLY A 63 5.29 2.76 -28.32
CA GLY A 63 5.89 2.84 -26.98
C GLY A 63 5.24 3.89 -26.06
N LEU A 64 4.13 4.50 -26.47
CA LEU A 64 3.37 5.46 -25.68
C LEU A 64 2.37 4.69 -24.79
N LEU A 65 2.89 4.02 -23.76
CA LEU A 65 2.00 3.48 -22.74
C LEU A 65 1.46 4.64 -21.91
N PRO A 66 0.13 4.71 -21.67
CA PRO A 66 -0.35 5.57 -20.61
C PRO A 66 0.33 5.15 -19.31
N LEU A 67 0.92 6.12 -18.61
CA LEU A 67 1.47 5.88 -17.28
C LEU A 67 0.40 5.23 -16.41
N PRO A 68 0.74 4.27 -15.53
CA PRO A 68 -0.23 3.73 -14.57
C PRO A 68 -0.96 4.87 -13.86
N LEU A 69 -2.27 4.74 -13.67
CA LEU A 69 -3.11 5.80 -13.13
C LEU A 69 -2.57 6.32 -11.78
N GLU A 70 -2.06 5.42 -10.94
CA GLU A 70 -1.37 5.75 -9.69
C GLU A 70 -0.11 6.61 -9.88
N GLN A 71 0.69 6.38 -10.94
CA GLN A 71 1.88 7.17 -11.23
C GLN A 71 1.54 8.51 -11.89
N GLN A 72 0.43 8.59 -12.63
CA GLN A 72 -0.10 9.87 -13.14
C GLN A 72 -0.58 10.73 -11.98
N ILE A 73 -1.41 10.15 -11.11
CA ILE A 73 -1.86 10.73 -9.85
C ILE A 73 -0.64 11.16 -9.02
N GLU A 74 0.32 10.28 -8.75
CA GLU A 74 1.50 10.63 -7.96
C GLU A 74 2.28 11.78 -8.61
N ARG A 75 2.50 11.79 -9.92
CA ARG A 75 3.19 12.90 -10.59
C ARG A 75 2.43 14.21 -10.51
N GLU A 76 1.12 14.18 -10.70
CA GLU A 76 0.28 15.38 -10.63
C GLU A 76 0.20 15.91 -9.20
N TYR A 77 -0.01 15.04 -8.21
CA TYR A 77 -0.20 15.43 -6.82
C TYR A 77 1.11 15.73 -6.08
N ARG A 78 2.21 15.04 -6.38
CA ARG A 78 3.52 15.30 -5.75
C ARG A 78 4.07 16.67 -6.11
N SER A 79 3.71 17.20 -7.28
CA SER A 79 4.04 18.57 -7.69
C SER A 79 3.19 19.65 -6.97
N GLN A 80 2.07 19.25 -6.36
CA GLN A 80 1.12 20.12 -5.66
C GLN A 80 1.25 20.02 -4.13
N LEU A 81 2.30 19.37 -3.62
CA LEU A 81 2.56 19.28 -2.18
C LEU A 81 2.87 20.68 -1.63
N ILE A 82 1.94 21.23 -0.87
CA ILE A 82 2.08 22.55 -0.23
C ILE A 82 2.96 22.45 1.03
N SER A 83 2.86 21.35 1.77
CA SER A 83 3.61 21.10 3.01
C SER A 83 3.67 19.61 3.31
N GLU A 84 4.76 19.16 3.94
CA GLU A 84 4.91 17.81 4.48
C GLU A 84 5.07 17.92 6.00
N GLU A 85 4.24 17.22 6.77
CA GLU A 85 4.26 17.22 8.23
C GLU A 85 4.39 15.79 8.75
N THR A 86 5.20 15.59 9.80
CA THR A 86 5.35 14.30 10.48
C THR A 86 4.63 14.34 11.82
N HIS A 87 3.69 13.41 12.03
CA HIS A 87 2.86 13.32 13.24
C HIS A 87 3.27 12.09 14.06
N GLY A 88 4.04 12.29 15.13
CA GLY A 88 4.49 11.21 16.00
C GLY A 88 3.65 11.10 17.28
N ARG A 89 3.19 9.89 17.61
CA ARG A 89 2.44 9.57 18.83
C ARG A 89 3.07 8.40 19.58
N THR A 90 3.10 8.49 20.90
CA THR A 90 3.44 7.38 21.79
C THR A 90 2.22 7.05 22.64
N MET A 91 1.76 5.80 22.60
CA MET A 91 0.58 5.39 23.35
C MET A 91 0.66 3.95 23.84
N ASN A 92 -0.18 3.61 24.81
CA ASN A 92 -0.34 2.25 25.32
C ASN A 92 -1.49 1.57 24.57
N VAL A 93 -1.16 0.55 23.79
CA VAL A 93 -2.13 -0.18 22.96
C VAL A 93 -2.71 -1.32 23.76
N THR A 94 -4.01 -1.56 23.64
CA THR A 94 -4.71 -2.66 24.32
C THR A 94 -5.45 -3.56 23.34
N ALA A 95 -6.21 -4.53 23.87
CA ALA A 95 -7.04 -5.43 23.06
C ALA A 95 -8.27 -4.75 22.43
N THR A 96 -8.51 -3.47 22.73
CA THR A 96 -9.57 -2.66 22.13
C THR A 96 -8.98 -1.75 21.07
N SER A 97 -9.67 -1.58 19.94
CA SER A 97 -9.27 -0.62 18.91
C SER A 97 -9.24 0.79 19.49
N GLN A 98 -8.09 1.45 19.35
CA GLN A 98 -7.87 2.80 19.83
C GLN A 98 -7.53 3.69 18.63
N LEU A 99 -8.15 4.88 18.60
CA LEU A 99 -7.79 5.91 17.64
C LEU A 99 -6.43 6.49 18.01
N VAL A 100 -5.50 6.45 17.06
CA VAL A 100 -4.19 7.10 17.19
C VAL A 100 -4.35 8.59 16.94
N GLU A 101 -4.88 8.93 15.77
CA GLU A 101 -5.04 10.30 15.31
C GLU A 101 -6.03 10.34 14.14
N THR A 102 -6.77 11.45 14.05
CA THR A 102 -7.54 11.83 12.87
C THR A 102 -7.06 13.19 12.40
N ILE A 103 -6.71 13.29 11.12
CA ILE A 103 -6.23 14.51 10.50
C ILE A 103 -7.29 14.96 9.48
N TYR A 104 -7.60 16.26 9.53
CA TYR A 104 -8.54 16.91 8.62
C TYR A 104 -7.79 17.86 7.68
N PRO A 105 -8.07 17.86 6.36
CA PRO A 105 -7.54 18.83 5.44
C PRO A 105 -8.08 20.23 5.74
N ARG A 106 -7.29 21.26 5.41
CA ARG A 106 -7.78 22.65 5.42
C ARG A 106 -8.65 22.91 4.19
N ALA A 107 -9.46 23.97 4.23
CA ALA A 107 -10.35 24.33 3.11
C ALA A 107 -9.58 24.45 1.78
N GLY A 108 -10.02 23.70 0.77
CA GLY A 108 -9.39 23.68 -0.57
C GLY A 108 -8.12 22.82 -0.67
N GLN A 109 -7.78 22.04 0.36
CA GLN A 109 -6.67 21.10 0.37
C GLN A 109 -7.18 19.66 0.50
N PHE A 110 -6.34 18.69 0.18
CA PHE A 110 -6.54 17.27 0.46
C PHE A 110 -5.27 16.71 1.10
N LEU A 111 -5.39 15.59 1.82
CA LEU A 111 -4.29 14.95 2.53
C LEU A 111 -3.77 13.77 1.72
N VAL A 112 -2.48 13.47 1.85
CA VAL A 112 -1.88 12.24 1.34
C VAL A 112 -1.00 11.64 2.44
N LEU A 113 -1.27 10.40 2.82
CA LEU A 113 -0.33 9.64 3.65
C LEU A 113 0.80 9.13 2.75
N THR A 114 2.00 9.66 2.99
CA THR A 114 3.21 9.36 2.19
C THR A 114 4.08 8.30 2.84
N LYS A 115 4.09 8.24 4.18
CA LYS A 115 4.94 7.34 4.94
C LYS A 115 4.26 6.95 6.25
N LEU A 116 4.58 5.74 6.71
CA LEU A 116 4.18 5.24 8.03
C LEU A 116 5.33 4.46 8.67
N ALA A 117 5.64 4.76 9.93
CA ALA A 117 6.54 3.96 10.76
C ALA A 117 5.88 3.66 12.10
N ALA A 118 6.09 2.46 12.63
CA ALA A 118 5.56 2.05 13.92
C ALA A 118 6.50 1.08 14.62
N THR A 119 6.37 1.02 15.95
CA THR A 119 7.08 0.02 16.75
C THR A 119 6.67 -1.38 16.29
N GLU A 120 7.66 -2.19 15.92
CA GLU A 120 7.44 -3.52 15.35
C GLU A 120 6.71 -4.47 16.32
N GLY A 121 7.08 -4.40 17.61
CA GLY A 121 6.63 -5.33 18.63
C GLY A 121 7.19 -6.75 18.43
N THR A 122 6.58 -7.72 19.11
CA THR A 122 6.88 -9.15 18.90
C THR A 122 5.67 -9.85 18.27
N PRO A 123 5.81 -11.07 17.72
CA PRO A 123 4.68 -11.82 17.17
C PRO A 123 3.52 -11.99 18.17
N ALA A 124 3.85 -12.15 19.46
CA ALA A 124 2.88 -12.36 20.52
C ALA A 124 2.01 -11.11 20.78
N ASN A 125 2.55 -9.92 20.52
CA ASN A 125 1.82 -8.67 20.69
C ASN A 125 0.69 -8.53 19.66
N ASN A 126 0.85 -9.13 18.47
CA ASN A 126 -0.09 -9.08 17.33
C ASN A 126 -0.69 -7.68 17.13
N ILE A 127 0.19 -6.67 17.05
CA ILE A 127 -0.18 -5.29 16.78
C ILE A 127 -0.72 -5.21 15.35
N ARG A 128 -1.83 -4.51 15.18
CA ARG A 128 -2.53 -4.31 13.91
C ARG A 128 -2.91 -2.85 13.78
N ILE A 129 -2.50 -2.25 12.67
CA ILE A 129 -2.81 -0.87 12.31
C ILE A 129 -3.86 -0.91 11.20
N SER A 130 -4.90 -0.10 11.36
CA SER A 130 -5.91 0.12 10.33
C SER A 130 -5.90 1.59 9.92
N ILE A 131 -5.94 1.83 8.62
CA ILE A 131 -6.00 3.18 8.03
C ILE A 131 -7.36 3.32 7.36
N SER A 132 -8.09 4.35 7.75
CA SER A 132 -9.35 4.75 7.11
C SER A 132 -9.14 6.08 6.39
N ARG A 133 -9.80 6.23 5.25
CA ARG A 133 -9.79 7.47 4.45
C ARG A 133 -11.23 7.84 4.16
N ASP A 134 -11.61 9.10 4.37
CA ASP A 134 -12.94 9.63 4.05
C ASP A 134 -14.08 8.69 4.50
N THR A 135 -14.96 8.28 3.58
CA THR A 135 -16.06 7.34 3.84
C THR A 135 -15.65 5.87 3.79
N ASP A 136 -14.38 5.57 3.53
CA ASP A 136 -13.81 4.24 3.33
C ASP A 136 -13.09 3.79 4.61
N ALA A 137 -13.88 3.21 5.51
CA ALA A 137 -13.40 2.69 6.78
C ALA A 137 -12.57 1.41 6.59
N ASN A 138 -11.39 1.35 7.22
CA ASN A 138 -10.45 0.24 7.11
C ASN A 138 -9.96 -0.02 5.67
N TYR A 139 -9.77 1.03 4.88
CA TYR A 139 -9.17 0.96 3.55
C TYR A 139 -7.89 0.09 3.54
N ILE A 140 -7.05 0.25 4.56
CA ILE A 140 -6.04 -0.76 4.93
C ILE A 140 -6.46 -1.35 6.26
N SER A 141 -6.65 -2.67 6.28
CA SER A 141 -6.98 -3.43 7.48
C SER A 141 -5.83 -4.34 7.89
N ASP A 142 -5.68 -4.52 9.20
CA ASP A 142 -4.78 -5.48 9.82
C ASP A 142 -3.31 -5.40 9.35
N LEU A 143 -2.78 -4.19 9.15
CA LEU A 143 -1.37 -3.99 8.85
C LEU A 143 -0.54 -4.39 10.09
N LYS A 144 0.25 -5.47 9.97
CA LYS A 144 1.05 -6.02 11.08
C LYS A 144 2.47 -5.42 11.09
N PRO A 145 2.82 -4.56 12.07
CA PRO A 145 4.15 -3.95 12.13
C PRO A 145 5.28 -4.98 12.18
N TYR A 146 5.08 -6.07 12.92
CA TYR A 146 6.00 -7.20 13.00
C TYR A 146 6.30 -7.85 11.64
N ALA A 147 5.29 -8.06 10.80
CA ALA A 147 5.48 -8.74 9.52
C ALA A 147 6.23 -7.86 8.51
N VAL A 148 5.97 -6.55 8.53
CA VAL A 148 6.46 -5.61 7.51
C VAL A 148 7.81 -4.97 7.90
N GLY A 149 8.13 -4.89 9.19
CA GLY A 149 9.32 -4.16 9.64
C GLY A 149 9.12 -2.67 9.63
N LEU A 150 7.99 -2.26 10.22
CA LEU A 150 7.57 -0.87 10.31
C LEU A 150 8.47 0.00 11.22
N GLU A 151 9.53 -0.55 11.84
CA GLU A 151 10.64 0.28 12.34
C GLU A 151 11.25 1.14 11.23
N ARG A 152 11.18 0.67 9.98
CA ARG A 152 11.53 1.44 8.79
C ARG A 152 10.29 2.10 8.22
N GLU A 153 10.49 3.29 7.65
CA GLU A 153 9.43 4.04 6.98
C GLU A 153 8.88 3.23 5.79
N LEU A 154 7.62 2.83 5.89
CA LEU A 154 6.87 2.25 4.79
C LEU A 154 6.34 3.38 3.91
N SER A 155 6.85 3.49 2.69
CA SER A 155 6.31 4.42 1.69
C SER A 155 4.90 3.98 1.28
N CYS A 156 3.95 4.89 1.37
CA CYS A 156 2.57 4.69 0.97
C CYS A 156 2.10 5.91 0.16
N PHE A 157 1.00 5.74 -0.57
CA PHE A 157 0.35 6.83 -1.26
C PHE A 157 -1.16 6.66 -1.06
N ILE A 158 -1.68 7.21 0.03
CA ILE A 158 -3.11 7.12 0.36
C ILE A 158 -3.68 8.54 0.39
N PRO A 159 -4.32 8.99 -0.69
CA PRO A 159 -4.99 10.28 -0.71
C PRO A 159 -6.32 10.23 0.05
N ALA A 160 -6.67 11.32 0.73
CA ALA A 160 -7.90 11.54 1.47
C ALA A 160 -8.39 12.99 1.27
N LEU A 161 -9.67 13.16 0.93
CA LEU A 161 -10.26 14.46 0.60
C LEU A 161 -10.85 15.20 1.81
N THR A 162 -11.28 14.46 2.82
CA THR A 162 -12.06 14.93 3.96
C THR A 162 -11.49 14.52 5.30
N GLU A 163 -10.97 13.29 5.45
CA GLU A 163 -10.34 12.84 6.68
C GLU A 163 -9.42 11.66 6.46
N LEU A 164 -8.35 11.61 7.26
CA LEU A 164 -7.49 10.45 7.36
C LEU A 164 -7.40 10.05 8.82
N SER A 165 -7.76 8.81 9.15
CA SER A 165 -7.71 8.30 10.51
C SER A 165 -6.91 7.01 10.62
N LEU A 166 -6.11 6.96 11.68
CA LEU A 166 -5.25 5.83 12.03
C LEU A 166 -5.77 5.19 13.31
N ASN A 167 -6.03 3.89 13.24
CA ASN A 167 -6.45 3.08 14.37
C ASN A 167 -5.43 2.00 14.66
N ILE A 168 -5.28 1.64 15.94
CA ILE A 168 -4.38 0.59 16.37
C ILE A 168 -5.05 -0.33 17.38
N ILE A 169 -4.74 -1.62 17.28
CA ILE A 169 -5.18 -2.66 18.20
C ILE A 169 -4.05 -3.68 18.40
N ALA A 170 -3.98 -4.29 19.58
CA ALA A 170 -3.05 -5.38 19.88
C ALA A 170 -3.81 -6.61 20.40
N ALA A 171 -3.14 -7.75 20.58
CA ALA A 171 -3.74 -8.91 21.27
C ALA A 171 -3.78 -8.76 22.80
N GLY A 172 -2.96 -7.87 23.36
CA GLY A 172 -2.87 -7.60 24.79
C GLY A 172 -2.33 -6.20 25.05
N ALA A 173 -2.15 -5.83 26.32
CA ALA A 173 -1.57 -4.53 26.66
C ALA A 173 -0.10 -4.45 26.21
N VAL A 174 0.23 -3.48 25.37
CA VAL A 174 1.58 -3.21 24.86
C VAL A 174 1.91 -1.75 25.13
N ALA A 175 3.00 -1.51 25.85
CA ALA A 175 3.42 -0.17 26.25
C ALA A 175 4.96 -0.07 26.30
N PRO A 176 5.57 0.99 25.74
CA PRO A 176 5.00 2.00 24.85
C PRO A 176 5.00 1.54 23.38
N VAL A 177 3.99 1.96 22.61
CA VAL A 177 4.00 1.84 21.13
C VAL A 177 4.14 3.23 20.54
N TYR A 178 5.19 3.41 19.74
CA TYR A 178 5.43 4.62 18.95
C TYR A 178 4.95 4.43 17.52
N ILE A 179 4.27 5.45 16.97
CA ILE A 179 3.78 5.53 15.59
C ILE A 179 4.12 6.93 15.07
N ARG A 180 4.55 7.04 13.81
CA ARG A 180 4.80 8.31 13.12
C ARG A 180 4.54 8.24 11.62
#